data_AF-A0A238ZS71-F1
#
_entry.id   AF-A0A238ZS71-F1
#
_cell.length_a   1.000
_cell.length_b   1.000
_cell.length_c   1.000
_cell.angle_alpha   90.00
_cell.angle_beta   90.00
_cell.angle_gamma   90.00
#
_symmetry.space_group_name_H-M   'P 1'
#
loop_
_entity.id
_entity.type
_entity.pdbx_description
1 polymer ?
#
loop_
_entity_poly.entity_id
_entity_poly.type
_entity_poly.pdbx_seq_one_letter_code
_entity_poly.pdbx_strand_id
1 'polypeptide(L)' 'MNHYVWKCSCCDFVYDELIGQHEKGILPGTTWERVPENWRCAVCGTDRSKFAPLPLDEYLLMCFGADMQELVPD' A
#
# COMPACT_ATOMS: atom_id res chain seq x y z
N MET A 1 10.34 -10.29 7.29
CA MET A 1 10.29 -9.28 6.20
C MET A 1 9.32 -8.22 6.64
N ASN A 2 9.73 -6.96 6.68
CA ASN A 2 8.80 -5.88 6.98
C ASN A 2 8.00 -5.62 5.71
N HIS A 3 6.69 -5.82 5.78
CA HIS A 3 5.74 -5.54 4.70
C HIS A 3 5.14 -4.17 4.99
N TYR A 4 5.43 -3.20 4.12
CA TYR A 4 4.92 -1.84 4.28
C TYR A 4 3.90 -1.53 3.20
N VAL A 5 2.86 -0.84 3.63
CA VAL A 5 1.75 -0.42 2.80
C VAL A 5 1.61 1.08 2.96
N TRP A 6 1.29 1.78 1.88
CA TRP A 6 1.28 3.24 1.84
C TRP A 6 -0.06 3.73 1.31
N LYS A 7 -0.74 4.61 2.05
CA LYS A 7 -2.04 5.18 1.65
C LYS A 7 -1.87 6.62 1.20
N CYS A 8 -2.43 6.94 0.03
CA CYS A 8 -2.50 8.29 -0.48
C CYS A 8 -3.47 9.12 0.38
N SER A 9 -2.96 10.15 1.05
CA SER A 9 -3.80 11.05 1.86
C SER A 9 -4.81 11.88 1.07
N CYS A 10 -4.72 11.90 -0.26
CA CYS A 10 -5.62 12.67 -1.12
C CYS A 10 -6.81 11.87 -1.68
N CYS A 11 -6.67 10.55 -1.85
CA CYS A 11 -7.67 9.74 -2.55
C CYS A 11 -7.79 8.30 -2.03
N ASP A 12 -7.13 8.00 -0.91
CA ASP A 12 -7.12 6.68 -0.27
C ASP A 12 -6.59 5.52 -1.10
N PHE A 13 -5.97 5.79 -2.25
CA PHE A 13 -5.24 4.77 -3.01
C PHE A 13 -4.14 4.12 -2.16
N VAL A 14 -4.06 2.80 -2.20
CA VAL A 14 -3.09 2.02 -1.44
C VAL A 14 -2.01 1.45 -2.36
N TYR A 15 -0.75 1.71 -2.02
CA TYR A 15 0.43 1.11 -2.62
C TYR A 15 1.00 0.04 -1.69
N ASP A 16 1.01 -1.22 -2.15
CA ASP A 16 1.62 -2.34 -1.44
C ASP A 16 3.00 -2.64 -2.05
N GLU A 17 4.06 -2.58 -1.24
CA GLU A 17 5.43 -2.87 -1.68
C GLU A 17 5.60 -4.30 -2.22
N LEU A 18 4.83 -5.28 -1.73
CA LEU A 18 4.87 -6.67 -2.21
C LEU A 18 4.21 -6.83 -3.57
N ILE A 19 3.27 -5.96 -3.93
CA ILE A 19 2.57 -6.01 -5.22
C ILE A 19 3.29 -5.12 -6.25
N GLY A 20 3.76 -3.95 -5.81
CA GLY A 20 4.26 -2.91 -6.70
C GLY A 20 3.14 -2.31 -7.58
N GLN A 21 3.53 -1.77 -8.72
CA GLN A 21 2.61 -1.21 -9.72
C GLN A 21 3.21 -1.36 -11.12
N HIS A 22 3.05 -2.55 -11.71
CA HIS A 22 3.75 -2.94 -12.95
C HIS A 22 3.41 -2.02 -14.12
N GLU A 23 2.16 -1.58 -14.21
CA GLU A 23 1.69 -0.66 -15.26
C GLU A 23 2.43 0.69 -15.24
N LYS A 24 3.04 1.05 -14.10
CA LYS A 24 3.88 2.25 -13.94
C LYS A 24 5.37 1.92 -13.79
N GLY A 25 5.78 0.69 -14.12
CA GLY A 25 7.17 0.24 -14.06
C GLY A 25 7.69 -0.03 -12.64
N ILE A 26 6.82 -0.13 -11.65
CA ILE A 26 7.21 -0.48 -10.28
C ILE A 26 6.96 -1.98 -10.07
N LEU A 27 8.02 -2.74 -9.84
CA LEU A 27 7.95 -4.19 -9.68
C LEU A 27 7.57 -4.60 -8.24
N PRO A 28 7.12 -5.86 -8.02
CA PRO A 28 6.90 -6.42 -6.70
C PRO A 28 8.17 -6.37 -5.86
N GLY A 29 8.04 -6.08 -4.57
CA GLY A 29 9.15 -5.89 -3.64
C GLY A 29 9.88 -4.56 -3.78
N THR A 30 9.36 -3.60 -4.57
CA THR A 30 9.93 -2.26 -4.63
C THR A 30 9.56 -1.48 -3.38
N THR A 31 10.55 -1.23 -2.52
CA THR A 31 10.35 -0.43 -1.31
C THR A 31 10.01 1.02 -1.63
N TRP A 32 9.35 1.72 -0.72
CA TRP A 32 8.96 3.12 -0.89
C TRP A 32 10.12 4.06 -1.18
N GLU A 33 11.27 3.78 -0.59
CA GLU A 33 12.51 4.53 -0.83
C GLU A 33 13.02 4.37 -2.27
N ARG A 34 12.70 3.25 -2.92
CA ARG A 34 13.07 2.95 -4.30
C ARG A 34 12.03 3.40 -5.32
N VAL A 35 10.85 3.82 -4.87
CA VAL A 35 9.84 4.41 -5.75
C VAL A 35 10.38 5.73 -6.33
N PRO A 36 10.40 5.90 -7.66
CA PRO A 36 10.91 7.11 -8.30
C PRO A 36 10.20 8.39 -7.81
N GLU A 37 10.92 9.50 -7.66
CA GLU A 37 10.33 10.77 -7.20
C GLU A 37 9.32 11.38 -8.17
N ASN A 38 9.47 11.09 -9.46
CA ASN A 38 8.55 11.48 -10.50
C ASN A 38 7.32 10.55 -10.59
N TRP A 39 7.28 9.46 -9.82
CA TRP A 39 6.08 8.64 -9.73
C TRP A 39 4.93 9.46 -9.15
N ARG A 40 3.74 9.23 -9.68
CA ARG A 40 2.50 9.89 -9.31
C ARG A 40 1.48 8.86 -8.94
N CYS A 41 0.66 9.17 -7.93
CA CYS A 41 -0.50 8.35 -7.55
C CYS A 41 -1.29 7.93 -8.80
N ALA A 42 -1.62 6.64 -8.90
CA ALA A 42 -2.35 6.11 -10.06
C ALA A 42 -3.78 6.64 -10.17
N VAL A 43 -4.37 7.04 -9.06
CA VAL A 43 -5.77 7.51 -9.01
C VAL A 43 -5.84 9.03 -9.18
N CYS A 44 -5.14 9.81 -8.34
CA CYS A 44 -5.30 11.26 -8.30
C CYS A 44 -4.12 12.06 -8.89
N GLY A 45 -3.02 11.40 -9.28
CA GLY A 45 -1.86 12.06 -9.88
C GLY A 45 -1.02 12.90 -8.92
N THR A 46 -1.26 12.85 -7.61
CA THR A 46 -0.43 13.56 -6.63
C THR A 46 0.95 12.91 -6.45
N ASP A 47 1.87 13.66 -5.84
CA ASP A 47 3.24 13.23 -5.59
C ASP A 47 3.31 12.10 -4.54
N ARG A 48 4.38 11.29 -4.60
CA ARG A 48 4.65 10.27 -3.58
C ARG A 48 4.70 10.86 -2.16
N SER A 49 5.12 12.11 -1.99
CA SER A 49 5.16 12.78 -0.68
C SER A 49 3.80 12.89 0.04
N LYS A 50 2.68 12.67 -0.66
CA LYS A 50 1.33 12.63 -0.06
C LYS A 50 0.92 11.26 0.47
N PHE A 51 1.82 10.28 0.47
CA PHE A 51 1.54 8.97 1.04
C PHE A 51 2.02 8.88 2.48
N ALA A 52 1.20 8.24 3.31
CA ALA A 52 1.52 7.91 4.69
C ALA A 52 1.58 6.38 4.86
N PRO A 53 2.41 5.87 5.78
CA PRO A 53 2.41 4.45 6.10
C PRO A 53 1.04 4.04 6.63
N LEU A 54 0.52 2.94 6.10
CA LEU A 54 -0.70 2.29 6.54
C LEU A 54 -0.32 1.06 7.37
N PRO A 55 -0.73 0.99 8.66
CA PRO A 55 -0.50 -0.19 9.49
C PRO A 55 -1.08 -1.45 8.83
N LEU A 56 -0.37 -2.57 8.92
CA LEU A 56 -0.78 -3.83 8.27
C LEU A 56 -2.10 -4.37 8.81
N ASP A 57 -2.35 -4.20 10.11
CA ASP A 57 -3.63 -4.52 10.72
C ASP A 57 -4.77 -3.73 10.07
N GLU A 58 -4.60 -2.42 9.85
CA GLU A 58 -5.59 -1.61 9.12
C GLU A 58 -5.74 -2.06 7.66
N TYR A 59 -4.65 -2.36 6.97
CA TYR A 59 -4.67 -2.82 5.58
C TYR A 59 -5.37 -4.18 5.42
N LEU A 60 -5.10 -5.13 6.31
CA LEU A 60 -5.71 -6.44 6.31
C LEU A 60 -7.20 -6.37 6.62
N LEU A 61 -7.62 -5.51 7.57
CA LEU A 61 -9.04 -5.27 7.85
C LEU A 61 -9.76 -4.74 6.60
N MET A 62 -9.12 -3.87 5.80
CA MET A 62 -9.69 -3.35 4.56
C MET A 62 -9.76 -4.41 3.44
N CYS A 63 -8.73 -5.25 3.30
CA CYS A 63 -8.67 -6.25 2.23
C CYS A 63 -9.53 -7.48 2.51
N PHE A 64 -9.59 -7.91 3.78
CA PHE A 64 -10.22 -9.16 4.17
C PHE A 64 -11.52 -8.97 4.93
N GLY A 65 -11.96 -7.72 5.17
CA GLY A 65 -13.24 -7.40 5.80
C GLY A 65 -13.36 -8.07 7.16
N ALA A 66 -12.85 -7.41 8.21
CA ALA A 66 -12.83 -7.88 9.59
C ALA A 66 -13.94 -8.90 9.97
N ASP A 67 -13.63 -10.20 9.90
CA ASP A 67 -14.16 -11.16 10.85
C ASP A 67 -12.98 -11.78 11.60
N MET A 68 -12.45 -11.02 12.56
CA MET A 68 -11.42 -11.46 13.50
C MET A 68 -11.91 -12.58 14.44
N GLN A 69 -13.15 -13.09 14.30
CA GLN A 69 -13.61 -14.25 15.08
C GLN A 69 -13.22 -15.60 14.46
N GLU A 70 -12.75 -15.67 13.20
CA GLU A 70 -12.35 -16.95 12.57
C GLU A 70 -10.83 -17.23 12.60
N LEU A 71 -10.01 -16.32 13.14
CA LEU A 71 -8.55 -16.50 13.21
C LEU A 71 -8.03 -17.05 14.55
N VAL A 72 -8.93 -17.50 15.44
CA VAL A 72 -8.55 -18.31 16.60
C VAL A 72 -8.93 -19.76 16.30
N PRO A 73 -8.00 -20.63 15.86
CA PRO A 73 -8.26 -22.06 15.90
C PRO A 73 -8.42 -22.46 17.37
N ASP A 74 -9.51 -23.17 17.69
CA ASP A 74 -9.70 -23.86 18.98
C ASP A 74 -8.48 -24.71 19.37
#